data_AF-A0A8J1ZL96-F1
#
_entry.id   AF-A0A8J1ZL96-F1
#
_cell.length_a   1.000
_cell.length_b   1.000
_cell.length_c   1.000
_cell.angle_alpha   90.00
_cell.angle_beta   90.00
_cell.angle_gamma   90.00
#
_symmetry.space_group_name_H-M   'P 1'
#
loop_
_entity.id
_entity.type
_entity.pdbx_description
1 polymer ?
#
loop_
_entity_poly.entity_id
_entity_poly.type
_entity_poly.pdbx_seq_one_letter_code
_entity_poly.pdbx_strand_id
1 'polypeptide(L)'
;MSDSALRYCAACCCCSGLITGIVLIAVSFSVLEATEMGLDYSSVSKSVAEEKLYPAGRHMLGVGHSFKVYPKDQQTVQFPGSTYKHLEARTYDGLEVVLDLNYQYRLVEDMSSILRIYYDWGLRYDYAYVLTARNMLRDTAANWTAFEFFYNRTEIEAAMQTHLTQRIEADGGLLDDLQLLTIDLPTAFEEELTATEQIRQEIEQVEFEVKDAEVKAANKRQRMFDEAMVETNQKVFEARQMFNEKQKALQILTQDLRAEITSYRAVQKNTNMTTANMFNYIWLQNLQGTENHARLHLMKPEALRCWTDPHSGSCPTAVEEQSFACTASSVCFVVVEGSNLQATDFLRISNSTDCAFRHPDLSAESYAPLTGPSDKKKVFNVGTLVSSLTATVCYCRYAQHAQGCSYEALGTDLPTGLSPAFASIGTLTVS
;
A
#
# COMPACT_ATOMS: atom_id res chain seq x y z
N MET A 1 -29.79 92.71 105.17
CA MET A 1 -29.99 91.44 104.45
C MET A 1 -29.52 91.66 103.02
N SER A 2 -28.24 91.99 102.84
CA SER A 2 -27.11 91.09 102.53
C SER A 2 -27.00 90.78 101.03
N ASP A 3 -26.32 91.67 100.32
CA ASP A 3 -25.88 91.56 98.92
C ASP A 3 -25.11 90.27 98.60
N SER A 4 -24.72 89.49 99.61
CA SER A 4 -24.13 88.16 99.46
C SER A 4 -25.10 87.16 98.83
N ALA A 5 -26.41 87.17 99.17
CA ALA A 5 -27.38 86.20 98.66
C ALA A 5 -27.64 86.36 97.15
N LEU A 6 -27.65 87.60 96.65
CA LEU A 6 -27.80 87.90 95.22
C LEU A 6 -26.56 87.44 94.43
N ARG A 7 -25.36 87.59 95.00
CA ARG A 7 -24.10 87.11 94.40
C ARG A 7 -24.02 85.59 94.32
N TYR A 8 -24.51 84.85 95.32
CA TYR A 8 -24.56 83.39 95.28
C TYR A 8 -25.59 82.85 94.28
N CYS A 9 -26.74 83.51 94.14
CA CYS A 9 -27.78 83.11 93.19
C CYS A 9 -27.37 83.41 91.73
N ALA A 10 -26.72 84.54 91.48
CA ALA A 10 -26.15 84.89 90.18
C ALA A 10 -24.98 83.96 89.80
N ALA A 11 -24.10 83.64 90.75
CA ALA A 11 -23.00 82.68 90.54
C ALA A 11 -23.53 81.27 90.22
N CYS A 12 -24.55 80.80 90.92
CA CYS A 12 -25.16 79.49 90.67
C CYS A 12 -25.80 79.40 89.28
N CYS A 13 -26.48 80.46 88.83
CA CYS A 13 -27.12 80.51 87.51
C CYS A 13 -26.09 80.55 86.36
N CYS A 14 -24.99 81.29 86.53
CA CYS A 14 -23.87 81.29 85.59
C CYS A 14 -23.15 79.94 85.54
N CYS A 15 -22.95 79.27 86.68
CA CYS A 15 -22.36 77.93 86.72
C CYS A 15 -23.27 76.89 86.07
N SER A 16 -24.58 76.92 86.32
CA SER A 16 -25.52 76.02 85.65
C SER A 16 -25.58 76.26 84.15
N GLY A 17 -25.54 77.52 83.70
CA GLY A 17 -25.52 77.88 82.28
C GLY A 17 -24.24 77.47 81.56
N LEU A 18 -23.08 77.59 82.23
CA LEU A 18 -21.80 77.11 81.70
C LEU A 18 -21.78 75.58 81.60
N ILE A 19 -22.26 74.87 82.62
CA ILE A 19 -22.31 73.40 82.60
C ILE A 19 -23.27 72.90 81.53
N THR A 20 -24.48 73.47 81.42
CA THR A 20 -25.42 73.09 80.35
C THR A 20 -24.87 73.45 78.97
N GLY A 21 -24.19 74.59 78.82
CA GLY A 21 -23.51 74.97 77.57
C GLY A 21 -22.43 73.96 77.16
N ILE A 22 -21.57 73.54 78.10
CA ILE A 22 -20.53 72.54 77.84
C ILE A 22 -21.15 71.18 77.48
N VAL A 23 -22.21 70.76 78.17
CA VAL A 23 -22.92 69.51 77.88
C VAL A 23 -23.56 69.54 76.49
N LEU A 24 -24.21 70.65 76.11
CA LEU A 24 -24.81 70.80 74.78
C LEU A 24 -23.75 70.78 73.67
N ILE A 25 -22.59 71.40 73.89
CA ILE A 25 -21.47 71.34 72.95
C ILE A 25 -20.92 69.91 72.85
N ALA A 26 -20.79 69.19 73.98
CA ALA A 26 -20.32 67.80 73.98
C ALA A 26 -21.27 66.86 73.22
N VAL A 27 -22.59 67.02 73.41
CA VAL A 27 -23.63 66.22 72.71
C VAL A 27 -23.77 66.62 71.24
N SER A 28 -23.29 67.81 70.84
CA SER A 28 -23.33 68.28 69.45
C SER A 28 -22.32 67.60 68.51
N PHE A 29 -21.35 66.86 69.06
CA PHE A 29 -20.39 66.11 68.25
C PHE A 29 -20.86 64.68 68.03
N SER A 30 -20.81 64.27 66.77
CA SER A 30 -21.00 62.88 66.36
C SER A 30 -19.79 62.40 65.58
N VAL A 31 -19.50 61.12 65.67
CA VAL A 31 -18.30 60.49 65.09
C VAL A 31 -18.76 59.38 64.16
N LEU A 32 -18.17 59.36 62.97
CA LEU A 32 -18.27 58.26 62.00
C LEU A 32 -16.92 57.58 61.90
N GLU A 33 -16.91 56.24 61.93
CA GLU A 33 -15.69 55.46 61.78
C GLU A 33 -15.12 55.53 60.36
N ALA A 34 -13.89 55.05 60.17
CA ALA A 34 -13.19 55.11 58.88
C ALA A 34 -13.93 54.36 57.77
N THR A 35 -14.66 53.31 58.13
CA THR A 35 -15.39 52.41 57.23
C THR A 35 -16.87 52.76 57.14
N GLU A 36 -17.26 53.94 57.61
CA GLU A 36 -18.66 54.35 57.72
C GLU A 36 -18.94 55.65 56.95
N MET A 37 -20.17 55.78 56.48
CA MET A 37 -20.77 57.02 56.01
C MET A 37 -22.12 57.23 56.69
N GLY A 38 -22.49 58.49 56.87
CA GLY A 38 -23.67 58.86 57.64
C GLY A 38 -24.61 59.78 56.89
N LEU A 39 -25.91 59.52 57.01
CA LEU A 39 -26.96 60.50 56.75
C LEU A 39 -27.28 61.25 58.05
N ASP A 40 -27.37 62.58 57.99
CA ASP A 40 -27.80 63.37 59.13
C ASP A 40 -29.31 63.25 59.35
N TYR A 41 -29.70 62.73 60.51
CA TYR A 41 -31.08 62.59 60.94
C TYR A 41 -31.37 63.51 62.11
N SER A 42 -32.31 64.44 61.91
CA SER A 42 -32.81 65.30 62.97
C SER A 42 -33.92 64.62 63.77
N SER A 43 -33.69 64.41 65.06
CA SER A 43 -34.69 63.80 65.95
C SER A 43 -35.87 64.73 66.23
N VAL A 44 -35.69 66.04 66.05
CA VAL A 44 -36.71 67.06 66.31
C VAL A 44 -37.70 67.19 65.15
N SER A 45 -37.20 67.35 63.91
CA SER A 45 -38.04 67.44 62.71
C SER A 45 -38.41 66.07 62.12
N LYS A 46 -37.78 64.98 62.60
CA LYS A 46 -37.92 63.61 62.06
C LYS A 46 -37.64 63.54 60.55
N SER A 47 -36.73 64.37 60.06
CA SER A 47 -36.32 64.44 58.66
C SER A 47 -34.84 64.09 58.50
N VAL A 48 -34.48 63.58 57.33
CA VAL A 48 -33.09 63.37 56.93
C VAL A 48 -32.64 64.56 56.08
N ALA A 49 -31.39 64.98 56.25
CA ALA A 49 -30.77 65.99 55.39
C ALA A 49 -30.38 65.35 54.04
N GLU A 50 -30.94 65.88 52.95
CA GLU A 50 -30.75 65.33 51.59
C GLU A 50 -29.59 66.01 50.83
N GLU A 51 -28.94 67.00 51.43
CA GLU A 51 -27.95 67.84 50.74
C GLU A 51 -26.52 67.27 50.77
N LYS A 52 -26.15 66.55 51.83
CA LYS A 52 -24.76 66.12 52.03
C LYS A 52 -24.61 64.76 52.70
N LEU A 53 -23.83 63.89 52.06
CA LEU A 53 -23.40 62.62 52.64
C LEU A 53 -22.14 62.88 53.47
N TYR A 54 -22.16 62.47 54.74
CA TYR A 54 -21.03 62.69 55.64
C TYR A 54 -20.04 61.54 55.55
N PRO A 55 -18.76 61.79 55.17
CA PRO A 55 -17.73 60.77 55.18
C PRO A 55 -17.22 60.53 56.61
N ALA A 56 -16.36 59.53 56.78
CA ALA A 56 -15.64 59.24 58.02
C ALA A 56 -15.05 60.50 58.67
N GLY A 57 -15.17 60.61 60.00
CA GLY A 57 -14.64 61.74 60.77
C GLY A 57 -15.57 62.26 61.85
N ARG A 58 -15.13 63.33 62.50
CA ARG A 58 -15.88 64.02 63.55
C ARG A 58 -16.64 65.19 62.95
N HIS A 59 -17.96 65.18 63.07
CA HIS A 59 -18.83 66.23 62.54
C HIS A 59 -19.64 66.89 63.65
N MET A 60 -19.84 68.19 63.53
CA MET A 60 -20.66 68.98 64.44
C MET A 60 -22.04 69.17 63.82
N LEU A 61 -23.00 68.30 64.16
CA LEU A 61 -24.35 68.31 63.60
C LEU A 61 -25.33 69.23 64.35
N GLY A 62 -25.00 69.55 65.61
CA GLY A 62 -25.89 70.29 66.51
C GLY A 62 -26.64 69.37 67.46
N VAL A 63 -27.43 69.97 68.35
CA VAL A 63 -28.16 69.25 69.40
C VAL A 63 -29.39 68.56 68.79
N GLY A 64 -29.57 67.27 69.09
CA GLY A 64 -30.73 66.50 68.62
C GLY A 64 -30.57 65.89 67.22
N HIS A 65 -29.39 66.00 66.62
CA HIS A 65 -29.03 65.34 65.37
C HIS A 65 -28.22 64.06 65.64
N SER A 66 -28.40 63.05 64.78
CA SER A 66 -27.72 61.76 64.90
C SER A 66 -27.46 61.19 63.52
N PHE A 67 -26.39 60.40 63.36
CA PHE A 67 -26.11 59.74 62.09
C PHE A 67 -26.91 58.45 61.93
N LYS A 68 -27.47 58.26 60.73
CA LYS A 68 -27.85 56.94 60.22
C LYS A 68 -26.66 56.38 59.46
N VAL A 69 -26.04 55.37 60.05
CA VAL A 69 -24.74 54.84 59.64
C VAL A 69 -24.93 53.76 58.58
N TYR A 70 -24.13 53.84 57.53
CA TYR A 70 -24.00 52.85 56.47
C TYR A 70 -22.52 52.49 56.31
N PRO A 71 -22.17 51.20 56.21
CA PRO A 71 -20.80 50.76 55.99
C PRO A 71 -20.39 51.02 54.54
N LYS A 72 -19.11 51.38 54.38
CA LYS A 72 -18.40 51.47 53.10
C LYS A 72 -17.69 50.17 52.74
N ASP A 73 -17.46 49.33 53.75
CA ASP A 73 -16.79 48.05 53.57
C ASP A 73 -17.61 47.11 52.69
N GLN A 74 -16.89 46.29 51.94
CA GLN A 74 -17.45 45.22 51.14
C GLN A 74 -18.13 44.19 52.04
N GLN A 75 -19.41 43.97 51.80
CA GLN A 75 -20.24 43.00 52.51
C GLN A 75 -20.25 41.70 51.72
N THR A 76 -19.93 40.59 52.39
CA THR A 76 -20.00 39.26 51.78
C THR A 76 -21.27 38.56 52.25
N VAL A 77 -22.07 38.07 51.31
CA VAL A 77 -23.24 37.24 51.57
C VAL A 77 -22.96 35.85 51.01
N GLN A 78 -23.24 34.83 51.82
CA GLN A 78 -23.00 33.43 51.47
C GLN A 78 -24.27 32.60 51.68
N PHE A 79 -24.51 31.70 50.73
CA PHE A 79 -25.49 30.63 50.80
C PHE A 79 -24.77 29.29 50.59
N PRO A 80 -24.85 28.33 51.53
CA PRO A 80 -25.20 28.52 52.93
C PRO A 80 -24.11 29.35 53.65
N GLY A 81 -24.52 30.18 54.59
CA GLY A 81 -23.63 30.89 55.50
C GLY A 81 -24.01 30.63 56.96
N SER A 82 -23.40 31.36 57.88
CA SER A 82 -23.82 31.34 59.30
C SER A 82 -25.27 31.79 59.50
N THR A 83 -25.77 32.67 58.62
CA THR A 83 -27.10 33.29 58.71
C THR A 83 -28.10 32.69 57.74
N TYR A 84 -27.68 32.27 56.54
CA TYR A 84 -28.57 31.88 55.45
C TYR A 84 -28.39 30.40 55.07
N LYS A 85 -29.49 29.74 54.72
CA LYS A 85 -29.47 28.37 54.18
C LYS A 85 -29.07 28.38 52.70
N HIS A 86 -28.83 27.19 52.14
CA HIS A 86 -28.61 26.96 50.71
C HIS A 86 -29.73 27.60 49.87
N LEU A 87 -29.41 27.97 48.63
CA LEU A 87 -30.36 28.57 47.72
C LEU A 87 -31.10 27.46 46.94
N GLU A 88 -32.34 27.20 47.34
CA GLU A 88 -33.22 26.25 46.64
C GLU A 88 -33.89 26.91 45.43
N ALA A 89 -33.56 26.43 44.24
CA ALA A 89 -34.11 26.88 42.97
C ALA A 89 -34.74 25.72 42.21
N ARG A 90 -35.42 26.04 41.11
CA ARG A 90 -35.87 25.04 40.12
C ARG A 90 -35.33 25.43 38.77
N THR A 91 -34.91 24.42 38.02
CA THR A 91 -34.50 24.57 36.62
C THR A 91 -35.71 24.71 35.71
N TYR A 92 -35.45 25.05 34.45
CA TYR A 92 -36.46 25.15 33.39
C TYR A 92 -37.27 23.85 33.20
N ASP A 93 -36.63 22.69 33.34
CA ASP A 93 -37.24 21.36 33.27
C ASP A 93 -37.96 20.95 34.57
N GLY A 94 -37.99 21.82 35.58
CA GLY A 94 -38.74 21.64 36.81
C GLY A 94 -38.02 20.78 37.87
N LEU A 95 -36.75 20.45 37.65
CA LEU A 95 -35.92 19.76 38.62
C LEU A 95 -35.55 20.72 39.75
N GLU A 96 -35.50 20.21 40.98
CA GLU A 96 -35.03 20.97 42.13
C GLU A 96 -33.51 21.01 42.13
N VAL A 97 -32.94 22.20 42.34
CA VAL A 97 -31.48 22.40 42.40
C VAL A 97 -31.13 23.18 43.66
N VAL A 98 -30.14 22.69 44.38
CA VAL A 98 -29.61 23.37 45.56
C VAL A 98 -28.30 24.04 45.17
N LEU A 99 -28.27 25.37 45.28
CA LEU A 99 -27.15 26.20 44.87
C LEU A 99 -26.42 26.76 46.09
N ASP A 100 -25.11 26.58 46.08
CA ASP A 100 -24.20 27.21 47.03
C ASP A 100 -23.42 28.28 46.31
N LEU A 101 -23.48 29.51 46.81
CA LEU A 101 -22.83 30.65 46.20
C LEU A 101 -22.50 31.71 47.24
N ASN A 102 -21.51 32.52 46.91
CA ASN A 102 -21.23 33.75 47.64
C ASN A 102 -21.26 34.92 46.67
N TYR A 103 -21.63 36.08 47.16
CA TYR A 103 -21.50 37.31 46.41
C TYR A 103 -21.09 38.44 47.34
N GLN A 104 -20.40 39.41 46.76
CA GLN A 104 -19.83 40.52 47.48
C GLN A 104 -20.37 41.82 46.89
N TYR A 105 -20.88 42.68 47.76
CA TYR A 105 -21.43 43.96 47.36
C TYR A 105 -20.95 45.06 48.28
N ARG A 106 -20.97 46.29 47.76
CA ARG A 106 -20.70 47.50 48.52
C ARG A 106 -21.73 48.57 48.18
N LEU A 107 -21.94 49.52 49.07
CA LEU A 107 -22.88 50.61 48.82
C LEU A 107 -22.21 51.69 47.97
N VAL A 108 -22.95 52.28 47.03
CA VAL A 108 -22.44 53.43 46.26
C VAL A 108 -22.31 54.61 47.22
N GLU A 109 -21.13 55.23 47.29
CA GLU A 109 -20.85 56.43 48.10
C GLU A 109 -21.46 57.71 47.47
N ASP A 110 -22.73 57.65 47.08
CA ASP A 110 -23.48 58.77 46.53
C ASP A 110 -24.73 59.07 47.36
N MET A 111 -25.04 60.36 47.54
CA MET A 111 -26.17 60.81 48.34
C MET A 111 -27.49 60.23 47.80
N SER A 112 -27.71 60.27 46.48
CA SER A 112 -28.99 59.84 45.91
C SER A 112 -29.24 58.34 46.14
N SER A 113 -28.18 57.53 46.05
CA SER A 113 -28.24 56.08 46.25
C SER A 113 -28.50 55.71 47.72
N ILE A 114 -27.79 56.33 48.66
CA ILE A 114 -27.97 56.06 50.09
C ILE A 114 -29.31 56.59 50.61
N LEU A 115 -29.77 57.73 50.09
CA LEU A 115 -31.07 58.27 50.44
C LEU A 115 -32.20 57.35 49.95
N ARG A 116 -32.09 56.77 48.74
CA ARG A 116 -33.03 55.76 48.24
C ARG A 116 -33.06 54.55 49.16
N ILE A 117 -31.90 53.98 49.49
CA ILE A 117 -31.79 52.84 50.41
C ILE A 117 -32.45 53.15 51.76
N TYR A 118 -32.27 54.37 52.27
CA TYR A 118 -32.90 54.81 53.52
C TYR A 118 -34.43 54.87 53.43
N TYR A 119 -34.99 55.41 52.34
CA TYR A 119 -36.44 55.48 52.19
C TYR A 119 -37.09 54.12 51.90
N ASP A 120 -36.42 53.25 51.14
CA ASP A 120 -36.96 51.94 50.75
C ASP A 120 -36.83 50.91 51.88
N TRP A 121 -35.67 50.85 52.56
CA TRP A 121 -35.36 49.81 53.54
C TRP A 121 -34.81 50.32 54.89
N GLY A 122 -34.49 51.60 54.98
CA GLY A 122 -33.91 52.19 56.19
C GLY A 122 -32.55 51.58 56.52
N LEU A 123 -32.39 51.15 57.78
CA LEU A 123 -31.17 50.51 58.27
C LEU A 123 -31.10 49.01 57.98
N ARG A 124 -32.20 48.38 57.52
CA ARG A 124 -32.29 46.92 57.26
C ARG A 124 -32.11 46.59 55.77
N TYR A 125 -31.27 47.36 55.09
CA TYR A 125 -30.98 47.19 53.67
C TYR A 125 -30.24 45.89 53.38
N ASP A 126 -29.45 45.39 54.33
CA ASP A 126 -28.73 44.12 54.28
C ASP A 126 -29.67 42.94 53.97
N TYR A 127 -30.79 42.87 54.69
CA TYR A 127 -31.81 41.85 54.49
C TYR A 127 -32.53 42.02 53.15
N ALA A 128 -32.73 43.26 52.69
CA ALA A 128 -33.35 43.53 51.41
C ALA A 128 -32.47 43.06 50.24
N TYR A 129 -31.17 43.34 50.25
CA TYR A 129 -30.24 42.85 49.24
C TYR A 129 -30.20 41.33 49.16
N VAL A 130 -30.25 40.64 50.30
CA VAL A 130 -30.30 39.17 50.36
C VAL A 130 -31.58 38.62 49.73
N LEU A 131 -32.73 39.24 49.99
CA LEU A 131 -34.01 38.84 49.38
C LEU A 131 -34.03 39.10 47.88
N THR A 132 -33.54 40.27 47.46
CA THR A 132 -33.42 40.63 46.05
C THR A 132 -32.50 39.66 45.32
N ALA A 133 -31.33 39.36 45.89
CA ALA A 133 -30.40 38.39 45.32
C ALA A 133 -31.02 37.00 45.24
N ARG A 134 -31.65 36.53 46.32
CA ARG A 134 -32.35 35.23 46.33
C ARG A 134 -33.40 35.13 45.22
N ASN A 135 -34.22 36.16 45.03
CA ASN A 135 -35.24 36.14 43.99
C ASN A 135 -34.60 36.14 42.61
N MET A 136 -33.66 37.06 42.35
CA MET A 136 -33.00 37.17 41.05
C MET A 136 -32.24 35.89 40.67
N LEU A 137 -31.50 35.30 41.59
CA LEU A 137 -30.73 34.08 41.33
C LEU A 137 -31.63 32.88 41.08
N ARG A 138 -32.78 32.77 41.77
CA ARG A 138 -33.79 31.73 41.49
C ARG A 138 -34.46 31.93 40.14
N ASP A 139 -34.76 33.18 39.78
CA ASP A 139 -35.35 33.52 38.48
C ASP A 139 -34.36 33.24 37.34
N THR A 140 -33.07 33.54 37.53
CA THR A 140 -32.02 33.19 36.55
C THR A 140 -31.86 31.68 36.44
N ALA A 141 -31.83 30.95 37.56
CA ALA A 141 -31.72 29.49 37.56
C ALA A 141 -32.87 28.80 36.80
N ALA A 142 -34.08 29.37 36.86
CA ALA A 142 -35.26 28.85 36.16
C ALA A 142 -35.19 28.95 34.63
N ASN A 143 -34.23 29.70 34.08
CA ASN A 143 -34.03 29.80 32.63
C ASN A 143 -33.11 28.72 32.06
N TRP A 144 -32.46 27.92 32.91
CA TRP A 144 -31.50 26.91 32.50
C TRP A 144 -32.00 25.51 32.84
N THR A 145 -31.65 24.53 32.02
CA THR A 145 -31.97 23.12 32.24
C THR A 145 -31.02 22.48 33.24
N ALA A 146 -31.45 21.40 33.91
CA ALA A 146 -30.58 20.65 34.82
C ALA A 146 -29.29 20.14 34.15
N PHE A 147 -29.37 19.80 32.86
CA PHE A 147 -28.20 19.39 32.07
C PHE A 147 -27.20 20.55 31.90
N GLU A 148 -27.66 21.75 31.55
CA GLU A 148 -26.78 22.92 31.39
C GLU A 148 -26.09 23.33 32.68
N PHE A 149 -26.72 23.12 33.84
CA PHE A 149 -26.07 23.32 35.15
C PHE A 149 -24.81 22.47 35.33
N PHE A 150 -24.77 21.28 34.72
CA PHE A 150 -23.61 20.38 34.80
C PHE A 150 -22.49 20.77 33.82
N TYR A 151 -22.81 21.10 32.57
CA TYR A 151 -21.80 21.36 31.53
C TYR A 151 -21.39 22.83 31.41
N ASN A 152 -22.33 23.77 31.58
CA ASN A 152 -22.15 25.19 31.27
C ASN A 152 -22.18 26.08 32.53
N ARG A 153 -21.60 25.59 33.63
CA ARG A 153 -21.55 26.28 34.93
C ARG A 153 -21.05 27.72 34.82
N THR A 154 -19.99 27.96 34.06
CA THR A 154 -19.38 29.29 33.90
C THR A 154 -20.30 30.29 33.21
N GLU A 155 -21.12 29.84 32.26
CA GLU A 155 -22.08 30.70 31.56
C GLU A 155 -23.23 31.10 32.48
N ILE A 156 -23.70 30.15 33.29
CA ILE A 156 -24.75 30.37 34.29
C ILE A 156 -24.27 31.36 35.35
N GLU A 157 -23.05 31.19 35.85
CA GLU A 157 -22.43 32.09 36.81
C GLU A 157 -22.31 33.52 36.25
N ALA A 158 -21.86 33.67 35.01
CA ALA A 158 -21.78 34.97 34.34
C ALA A 158 -23.17 35.61 34.12
N ALA A 159 -24.19 34.81 33.78
CA ALA A 159 -25.56 35.29 33.63
C ALA A 159 -26.15 35.74 34.98
N MET A 160 -25.95 34.95 36.04
CA MET A 160 -26.36 35.28 37.40
C MET A 160 -25.69 36.57 37.89
N GLN A 161 -24.38 36.71 37.66
CA GLN A 161 -23.64 37.92 37.98
C GLN A 161 -24.22 39.12 37.23
N THR A 162 -24.43 39.01 35.92
CA THR A 162 -24.96 40.10 35.09
C THR A 162 -26.33 40.58 35.58
N HIS A 163 -27.26 39.66 35.82
CA HIS A 163 -28.59 40.01 36.29
C HIS A 163 -28.59 40.56 37.72
N LEU A 164 -27.76 40.00 38.60
CA LEU A 164 -27.64 40.50 39.95
C LEU A 164 -27.01 41.90 39.98
N THR A 165 -25.98 42.16 39.18
CA THR A 165 -25.35 43.48 39.05
C THR A 165 -26.37 44.52 38.64
N GLN A 166 -27.13 44.26 37.56
CA GLN A 166 -28.16 45.18 37.08
C GLN A 166 -29.17 45.52 38.18
N ARG A 167 -29.56 44.53 38.97
CA ARG A 167 -30.53 44.72 40.04
C ARG A 167 -29.94 45.48 41.24
N ILE A 168 -28.73 45.14 41.68
CA ILE A 168 -28.06 45.78 42.82
C ILE A 168 -27.73 47.25 42.50
N GLU A 169 -27.26 47.54 41.29
CA GLU A 169 -27.02 48.91 40.82
C GLU A 169 -28.32 49.72 40.75
N ALA A 170 -29.39 49.10 40.26
CA ALA A 170 -30.72 49.70 40.27
C ALA A 170 -31.26 49.98 41.68
N ASP A 171 -30.69 49.35 42.72
CA ASP A 171 -31.08 49.47 44.13
C ASP A 171 -30.09 50.33 44.96
N GLY A 172 -28.93 50.68 44.42
CA GLY A 172 -28.00 51.69 44.96
C GLY A 172 -26.73 51.10 45.55
N GLY A 173 -26.49 49.83 45.25
CA GLY A 173 -25.26 49.12 45.56
C GLY A 173 -24.41 48.90 44.31
N LEU A 174 -23.23 48.33 44.51
CA LEU A 174 -22.34 47.82 43.49
C LEU A 174 -22.06 46.36 43.81
N LEU A 175 -22.21 45.48 42.83
CA LEU A 175 -21.77 44.10 42.94
C LEU A 175 -20.30 44.04 42.53
N ASP A 176 -19.44 43.57 43.43
CA ASP A 176 -18.00 43.43 43.15
C ASP A 176 -17.72 42.07 42.49
N ASP A 177 -18.24 40.98 43.08
CA ASP A 177 -18.07 39.63 42.56
C ASP A 177 -19.23 38.70 42.96
N LEU A 178 -19.47 37.67 42.15
CA LEU A 178 -20.38 36.56 42.44
C LEU A 178 -19.69 35.26 42.08
N GLN A 179 -19.66 34.34 43.04
CA GLN A 179 -19.03 33.04 42.88
C GLN A 179 -20.04 31.94 43.17
N LEU A 180 -20.27 31.11 42.16
CA LEU A 180 -20.95 29.85 42.34
C LEU A 180 -19.95 28.87 42.97
N LEU A 181 -20.36 28.09 43.98
CA LEU A 181 -19.51 27.13 44.70
C LEU A 181 -19.91 25.69 44.35
N THR A 182 -21.11 25.29 44.76
CA THR A 182 -21.61 23.92 44.58
C THR A 182 -23.00 23.98 43.95
N ILE A 183 -23.29 23.00 43.11
CA ILE A 183 -24.60 22.77 42.51
C ILE A 183 -24.94 21.32 42.83
N ASP A 184 -25.93 21.11 43.70
CA ASP A 184 -26.41 19.76 44.02
C ASP A 184 -27.72 19.51 43.25
N LEU A 185 -27.70 18.45 42.45
CA LEU A 185 -28.87 17.92 41.74
C LEU A 185 -29.41 16.69 42.50
N PRO A 186 -30.69 16.31 42.31
CA PRO A 186 -31.22 15.10 42.92
C PRO A 186 -30.45 13.87 42.45
N THR A 187 -30.07 13.00 43.39
CA THR A 187 -29.17 11.86 43.12
C THR A 187 -29.64 10.95 41.98
N ALA A 188 -30.97 10.78 41.83
CA ALA A 188 -31.54 9.98 40.74
C ALA A 188 -31.18 10.53 39.34
N PHE A 189 -31.12 11.85 39.18
CA PHE A 189 -30.74 12.48 37.92
C PHE A 189 -29.23 12.38 37.67
N GLU A 190 -28.42 12.58 38.71
CA GLU A 190 -26.95 12.40 38.60
C GLU A 190 -26.58 10.96 38.23
N GLU A 191 -27.24 9.97 38.82
CA GLU A 191 -27.06 8.55 38.48
C GLU A 191 -27.43 8.28 37.01
N GLU A 192 -28.54 8.82 36.50
CA GLU A 192 -28.93 8.67 35.09
C GLU A 192 -27.98 9.40 34.13
N LEU A 193 -27.51 10.60 34.49
CA LEU A 193 -26.55 11.35 33.69
C LEU A 193 -25.20 10.63 33.63
N THR A 194 -24.69 10.17 34.77
CA THR A 194 -23.44 9.40 34.83
C THR A 194 -23.54 8.07 34.10
N ALA A 195 -24.67 7.37 34.19
CA ALA A 195 -24.92 6.16 33.43
C ALA A 195 -24.95 6.45 31.91
N THR A 196 -25.59 7.54 31.50
CA THR A 196 -25.64 7.94 30.09
C THR A 196 -24.25 8.31 29.56
N GLU A 197 -23.44 9.02 30.34
CA GLU A 197 -22.06 9.35 29.98
C GLU A 197 -21.15 8.12 29.94
N GLN A 198 -21.34 7.14 30.84
CA GLN A 198 -20.63 5.85 30.76
C GLN A 198 -20.99 5.09 29.48
N ILE A 199 -22.28 5.02 29.13
CA ILE A 199 -22.74 4.39 27.88
C ILE A 199 -22.15 5.12 26.67
N ARG A 200 -22.11 6.46 26.69
CA ARG A 200 -21.51 7.25 25.62
C ARG A 200 -20.01 6.96 25.46
N GLN A 201 -19.28 6.88 26.56
CA GLN A 201 -17.86 6.52 26.56
C GLN A 201 -17.64 5.09 26.07
N GLU A 202 -18.52 4.15 26.43
CA GLU A 202 -18.47 2.77 25.94
C GLU A 202 -18.70 2.71 24.42
N ILE A 203 -19.70 3.44 23.90
CA ILE A 203 -19.94 3.55 22.45
C ILE A 203 -18.72 4.12 21.73
N GLU A 204 -18.13 5.20 22.26
CA GLU A 204 -16.93 5.81 21.67
C GLU A 204 -15.73 4.84 21.67
N GLN A 205 -15.51 4.10 22.77
CA GLN A 205 -14.49 3.06 22.83
C GLN A 205 -14.71 1.96 21.79
N VAL A 206 -15.94 1.47 21.66
CA VAL A 206 -16.29 0.45 20.65
C VAL A 206 -16.04 0.98 19.23
N GLU A 207 -16.38 2.24 18.94
CA GLU A 207 -16.07 2.84 17.64
C GLU A 207 -14.56 2.90 17.36
N PHE A 208 -13.75 3.23 18.37
CA PHE A 208 -12.29 3.20 18.25
C PHE A 208 -11.76 1.78 18.05
N GLU A 209 -12.30 0.79 18.74
CA GLU A 209 -11.92 -0.62 18.55
C GLU A 209 -12.25 -1.12 17.14
N VAL A 210 -13.41 -0.77 16.59
CA VAL A 210 -13.79 -1.10 15.21
C VAL A 210 -12.81 -0.48 14.22
N LYS A 211 -12.49 0.82 14.37
CA LYS A 211 -11.51 1.51 13.51
C LYS A 211 -10.12 0.88 13.61
N ASP A 212 -9.66 0.55 14.81
CA ASP A 212 -8.36 -0.12 15.01
C ASP A 212 -8.35 -1.53 14.37
N ALA A 213 -9.44 -2.29 14.51
CA ALA A 213 -9.60 -3.59 13.88
C ALA A 213 -9.56 -3.49 12.34
N GLU A 214 -10.21 -2.47 11.75
CA GLU A 214 -10.15 -2.20 10.31
C GLU A 214 -8.74 -1.87 9.84
N VAL A 215 -8.02 -1.00 10.56
CA VAL A 215 -6.62 -0.64 10.25
C VAL A 215 -5.71 -1.87 10.36
N LYS A 216 -5.87 -2.69 11.41
CA LYS A 216 -5.13 -3.95 11.56
C LYS A 216 -5.43 -4.92 10.42
N ALA A 217 -6.70 -5.06 10.01
CA ALA A 217 -7.08 -5.90 8.89
C ALA A 217 -6.49 -5.40 7.56
N ALA A 218 -6.50 -4.09 7.31
CA ALA A 218 -5.90 -3.49 6.13
C ALA A 218 -4.37 -3.67 6.10
N ASN A 219 -3.69 -3.40 7.21
CA ASN A 219 -2.25 -3.63 7.35
C ASN A 219 -1.88 -5.10 7.15
N LYS A 220 -2.68 -6.03 7.67
CA LYS A 220 -2.46 -7.47 7.46
C LYS A 220 -2.60 -7.83 5.97
N ARG A 221 -3.64 -7.32 5.28
CA ARG A 221 -3.78 -7.54 3.83
C ARG A 221 -2.57 -7.01 3.07
N GLN A 222 -2.12 -5.80 3.38
CA GLN A 222 -0.95 -5.21 2.73
C GLN A 222 0.30 -6.05 2.95
N ARG A 223 0.59 -6.48 4.18
CA ARG A 223 1.72 -7.36 4.49
C ARG A 223 1.66 -8.68 3.72
N MET A 224 0.49 -9.29 3.61
CA MET A 224 0.31 -10.52 2.82
C MET A 224 0.62 -10.29 1.34
N PHE A 225 0.22 -9.16 0.77
CA PHE A 225 0.57 -8.80 -0.61
C PHE A 225 2.06 -8.54 -0.79
N ASP A 226 2.69 -7.81 0.14
CA ASP A 226 4.12 -7.53 0.11
C ASP A 226 4.94 -8.83 0.21
N GLU A 227 4.57 -9.75 1.11
CA GLU A 227 5.18 -11.08 1.25
C GLU A 227 5.04 -11.92 -0.02
N ALA A 228 3.84 -11.98 -0.60
CA ALA A 228 3.61 -12.68 -1.88
C ALA A 228 4.43 -12.05 -3.03
N MET A 229 4.58 -10.73 -3.04
CA MET A 229 5.41 -10.03 -4.02
C MET A 229 6.91 -10.36 -3.84
N VAL A 230 7.40 -10.45 -2.61
CA VAL A 230 8.79 -10.86 -2.33
C VAL A 230 9.02 -12.31 -2.79
N GLU A 231 8.11 -13.22 -2.49
CA GLU A 231 8.22 -14.62 -2.90
C GLU A 231 8.20 -14.78 -4.42
N THR A 232 7.27 -14.12 -5.10
CA THR A 232 7.18 -14.15 -6.57
C THR A 232 8.44 -13.55 -7.21
N ASN A 233 8.96 -12.44 -6.71
CA ASN A 233 10.21 -11.85 -7.18
C ASN A 233 11.41 -12.80 -6.96
N GLN A 234 11.48 -13.49 -5.83
CA GLN A 234 12.50 -14.50 -5.57
C GLN A 234 12.42 -15.64 -6.59
N LYS A 235 11.21 -16.18 -6.85
CA LYS A 235 11.02 -17.26 -7.84
C LYS A 235 11.38 -16.83 -9.26
N VAL A 236 11.03 -15.60 -9.64
CA VAL A 236 11.43 -15.02 -10.94
C VAL A 236 12.95 -14.85 -11.03
N PHE A 237 13.60 -14.43 -9.95
CA PHE A 237 15.05 -14.30 -9.89
C PHE A 237 15.76 -15.66 -10.02
N GLU A 238 15.31 -16.68 -9.26
CA GLU A 238 15.78 -18.06 -9.35
C GLU A 238 15.62 -18.60 -10.79
N ALA A 239 14.45 -18.41 -11.40
CA ALA A 239 14.20 -18.81 -12.79
C ALA A 239 15.14 -18.12 -13.78
N ARG A 240 15.40 -16.81 -13.59
CA ARG A 240 16.34 -16.05 -14.43
C ARG A 240 17.78 -16.50 -14.24
N GLN A 241 18.21 -16.83 -13.03
CA GLN A 241 19.54 -17.37 -12.78
C GLN A 241 19.74 -18.70 -13.50
N MET A 242 18.78 -19.63 -13.35
CA MET A 242 18.81 -20.92 -14.05
C MET A 242 18.83 -20.74 -15.57
N PHE A 243 18.01 -19.84 -16.10
CA PHE A 243 18.00 -19.53 -17.53
C PHE A 243 19.37 -19.01 -18.00
N ASN A 244 19.94 -18.04 -17.28
CA ASN A 244 21.25 -17.47 -17.62
C ASN A 244 22.37 -18.52 -17.54
N GLU A 245 22.34 -19.43 -16.56
CA GLU A 245 23.29 -20.52 -16.43
C GLU A 245 23.21 -21.49 -17.62
N LYS A 246 21.99 -21.94 -17.98
CA LYS A 246 21.78 -22.80 -19.14
C LYS A 246 22.16 -22.11 -20.44
N GLN A 247 21.92 -20.80 -20.57
CA GLN A 247 22.33 -20.03 -21.72
C GLN A 247 23.86 -19.95 -21.85
N LYS A 248 24.58 -19.73 -20.74
CA LYS A 248 26.07 -19.76 -20.74
C LYS A 248 26.60 -21.14 -21.09
N ALA A 249 26.03 -22.21 -20.52
CA ALA A 249 26.42 -23.57 -20.83
C ALA A 249 26.21 -23.91 -22.32
N LEU A 250 25.09 -23.45 -22.90
CA LEU A 250 24.85 -23.57 -24.34
C LEU A 250 25.89 -22.81 -25.15
N GLN A 251 26.24 -21.58 -24.76
CA GLN A 251 27.27 -20.79 -25.45
C GLN A 251 28.64 -21.48 -25.42
N ILE A 252 29.06 -22.00 -24.26
CA ILE A 252 30.31 -22.77 -24.13
C ILE A 252 30.27 -23.99 -25.05
N LEU A 253 29.20 -24.79 -24.98
CA LEU A 253 29.03 -25.96 -25.84
C LEU A 253 29.10 -25.60 -27.33
N THR A 254 28.50 -24.48 -27.75
CA THR A 254 28.59 -24.03 -29.15
C THR A 254 29.99 -23.56 -29.54
N GLN A 255 30.76 -22.98 -28.60
CA GLN A 255 32.15 -22.59 -28.83
C GLN A 255 33.06 -23.82 -28.94
N ASP A 256 32.90 -24.78 -28.04
CA ASP A 256 33.63 -26.05 -28.05
C ASP A 256 33.38 -26.82 -29.35
N LEU A 257 32.12 -26.96 -29.75
CA LEU A 257 31.76 -27.64 -30.99
C LEU A 257 32.35 -26.94 -32.23
N ARG A 258 32.36 -25.60 -32.25
CA ARG A 258 32.99 -24.85 -33.33
C ARG A 258 34.50 -25.08 -33.38
N ALA A 259 35.18 -25.03 -32.23
CA ALA A 259 36.61 -25.30 -32.16
C ALA A 259 36.93 -26.72 -32.67
N GLU A 260 36.13 -27.70 -32.27
CA GLU A 260 36.28 -29.08 -32.73
C GLU A 260 36.09 -29.20 -34.25
N ILE A 261 35.03 -28.60 -34.81
CA ILE A 261 34.81 -28.57 -36.27
C ILE A 261 36.00 -27.92 -36.99
N THR A 262 36.53 -26.81 -36.47
CA THR A 262 37.71 -26.17 -37.08
C THR A 262 38.95 -27.05 -37.03
N SER A 263 39.13 -27.82 -35.95
CA SER A 263 40.24 -28.76 -35.82
C SER A 263 40.13 -29.90 -36.85
N TYR A 264 38.94 -30.48 -37.04
CA TYR A 264 38.72 -31.51 -38.05
C TYR A 264 38.91 -30.97 -39.48
N ARG A 265 38.45 -29.73 -39.75
CA ARG A 265 38.71 -29.08 -41.04
C ARG A 265 40.21 -28.88 -41.31
N ALA A 266 40.99 -28.55 -40.29
CA ALA A 266 42.44 -28.44 -40.42
C ALA A 266 43.10 -29.79 -40.72
N VAL A 267 42.69 -30.86 -40.02
CA VAL A 267 43.15 -32.23 -40.32
C VAL A 267 42.81 -32.61 -41.77
N GLN A 268 41.58 -32.35 -42.22
CA GLN A 268 41.14 -32.66 -43.58
C GLN A 268 42.04 -32.00 -44.63
N LYS A 269 42.37 -30.72 -44.42
CA LYS A 269 43.22 -29.95 -45.32
C LYS A 269 44.66 -30.46 -45.33
N ASN A 270 45.20 -30.86 -44.19
CA ASN A 270 46.59 -31.31 -44.06
C ASN A 270 46.82 -32.73 -44.59
N THR A 271 45.81 -33.61 -44.51
CA THR A 271 45.93 -35.01 -44.96
C THR A 271 45.32 -35.27 -46.34
N ASN A 272 44.78 -34.23 -46.99
CA ASN A 272 44.11 -34.29 -48.30
C ASN A 272 43.01 -35.38 -48.38
N MET A 273 42.32 -35.63 -47.26
CA MET A 273 41.27 -36.65 -47.16
C MET A 273 39.97 -36.19 -47.82
N THR A 274 39.30 -37.10 -48.53
CA THR A 274 37.95 -36.87 -49.05
C THR A 274 36.94 -36.70 -47.91
N THR A 275 35.83 -35.98 -48.16
CA THR A 275 34.78 -35.73 -47.16
C THR A 275 34.23 -37.02 -46.54
N ALA A 276 34.09 -38.10 -47.33
CA ALA A 276 33.65 -39.40 -46.85
C ALA A 276 34.64 -40.04 -45.85
N ASN A 277 35.95 -39.96 -46.14
CA ASN A 277 36.99 -40.49 -45.26
C ASN A 277 37.11 -39.68 -43.97
N MET A 278 36.85 -38.37 -44.00
CA MET A 278 36.80 -37.53 -42.81
C MET A 278 35.67 -37.93 -41.85
N PHE A 279 34.47 -38.22 -42.35
CA PHE A 279 33.38 -38.72 -41.49
C PHE A 279 33.68 -40.10 -40.89
N ASN A 280 34.35 -40.99 -41.63
CA ASN A 280 34.85 -42.27 -41.10
C ASN A 280 35.82 -42.05 -39.93
N TYR A 281 36.75 -41.11 -40.10
CA TYR A 281 37.74 -40.78 -39.08
C TYR A 281 37.10 -40.21 -37.80
N ILE A 282 36.20 -39.22 -37.92
CA ILE A 282 35.52 -38.64 -36.75
C ILE A 282 34.69 -39.70 -36.02
N TRP A 283 34.01 -40.60 -36.75
CA TRP A 283 33.24 -41.68 -36.14
C TRP A 283 34.12 -42.68 -35.39
N LEU A 284 35.26 -43.10 -35.97
CA LEU A 284 36.22 -43.98 -35.30
C LEU A 284 36.83 -43.32 -34.06
N GLN A 285 37.14 -42.02 -34.12
CA GLN A 285 37.66 -41.28 -32.98
C GLN A 285 36.64 -41.19 -31.83
N ASN A 286 35.35 -41.00 -32.13
CA ASN A 286 34.28 -41.01 -31.13
C ASN A 286 34.11 -42.38 -30.43
N LEU A 287 34.46 -43.49 -31.11
CA LEU A 287 34.44 -44.84 -30.54
C LEU A 287 35.64 -45.15 -29.65
N GLN A 288 36.81 -44.59 -29.97
CA GLN A 288 38.02 -44.80 -29.18
C GLN A 288 37.97 -44.14 -27.80
N GLY A 289 36.98 -43.28 -27.55
CA GLY A 289 36.57 -42.88 -26.22
C GLY A 289 37.68 -42.18 -25.43
N THR A 290 38.00 -40.94 -25.77
CA THR A 290 38.71 -40.07 -24.83
C THR A 290 37.71 -39.30 -23.97
N GLU A 291 37.93 -39.28 -22.66
CA GLU A 291 36.99 -38.77 -21.66
C GLU A 291 36.75 -37.23 -21.72
N ASN A 292 37.45 -36.51 -22.60
CA ASN A 292 37.55 -35.05 -22.54
C ASN A 292 37.04 -34.28 -23.79
N HIS A 293 36.34 -34.94 -24.72
CA HIS A 293 35.75 -34.25 -25.89
C HIS A 293 34.26 -34.55 -26.04
N ALA A 294 33.51 -33.54 -26.50
CA ALA A 294 32.09 -33.69 -26.78
C ALA A 294 31.88 -34.75 -27.87
N ARG A 295 31.27 -35.89 -27.52
CA ARG A 295 31.00 -36.94 -28.51
C ARG A 295 29.99 -36.43 -29.53
N LEU A 296 30.45 -36.14 -30.73
CA LEU A 296 29.58 -35.88 -31.87
C LEU A 296 28.80 -37.17 -32.18
N HIS A 297 27.50 -37.18 -31.87
CA HIS A 297 26.60 -38.27 -32.24
C HIS A 297 26.43 -38.33 -33.75
N LEU A 298 27.36 -39.02 -34.42
CA LEU A 298 27.31 -39.30 -35.84
C LEU A 298 26.75 -40.71 -36.05
N MET A 299 25.85 -40.84 -37.03
CA MET A 299 25.43 -42.15 -37.52
C MET A 299 26.64 -42.90 -38.09
N LYS A 300 26.68 -44.23 -37.92
CA LYS A 300 27.75 -45.07 -38.47
C LYS A 300 27.87 -44.84 -39.99
N PRO A 301 29.05 -44.41 -40.49
CA PRO A 301 29.25 -44.15 -41.91
C PRO A 301 29.03 -45.39 -42.78
N GLU A 302 28.50 -45.18 -43.98
CA GLU A 302 28.07 -46.23 -44.91
C GLU A 302 29.22 -47.17 -45.32
N ALA A 303 30.41 -46.63 -45.56
CA ALA A 303 31.60 -47.41 -45.93
C ALA A 303 32.00 -48.43 -44.85
N LEU A 304 31.88 -48.08 -43.56
CA LEU A 304 32.18 -48.98 -42.44
C LEU A 304 31.01 -49.92 -42.12
N ARG A 305 29.78 -49.52 -42.48
CA ARG A 305 28.58 -50.35 -42.33
C ARG A 305 28.61 -51.54 -43.29
N CYS A 306 28.99 -51.33 -44.55
CA CYS A 306 29.03 -52.38 -45.57
C CYS A 306 30.28 -53.27 -45.53
N TRP A 307 31.33 -52.87 -44.80
CA TRP A 307 32.51 -53.72 -44.60
C TRP A 307 32.30 -54.78 -43.51
N THR A 308 31.48 -54.49 -42.49
CA THR A 308 31.24 -55.38 -41.33
C THR A 308 30.06 -56.34 -41.54
N ASP A 309 29.08 -55.95 -42.36
CA ASP A 309 28.00 -56.81 -42.82
C ASP A 309 27.65 -56.48 -44.29
N PRO A 310 28.30 -57.15 -45.26
CA PRO A 310 28.08 -56.89 -46.68
C PRO A 310 26.70 -57.33 -47.18
N HIS A 311 25.90 -58.05 -46.38
CA HIS A 311 24.57 -58.55 -46.76
C HIS A 311 23.42 -57.75 -46.13
N SER A 312 23.72 -56.70 -45.34
CA SER A 312 22.66 -55.83 -44.82
C SER A 312 21.93 -55.16 -45.99
N GLY A 313 20.59 -55.10 -45.96
CA GLY A 313 19.75 -54.57 -47.06
C GLY A 313 19.96 -53.08 -47.40
N SER A 314 20.94 -52.44 -46.79
CA SER A 314 21.38 -51.07 -47.04
C SER A 314 22.76 -50.99 -47.71
N CYS A 315 23.30 -52.14 -48.13
CA CYS A 315 24.53 -52.28 -48.90
C CYS A 315 24.18 -52.80 -50.31
N PRO A 316 24.78 -52.25 -51.37
CA PRO A 316 24.40 -52.61 -52.74
C PRO A 316 24.85 -54.05 -53.06
N THR A 317 23.90 -54.99 -53.15
CA THR A 317 24.12 -56.41 -53.48
C THR A 317 24.36 -56.61 -54.98
N ALA A 318 25.27 -57.53 -55.35
CA ALA A 318 25.59 -57.88 -56.74
C ALA A 318 24.33 -58.24 -57.56
N VAL A 319 24.32 -57.92 -58.86
CA VAL A 319 23.21 -58.28 -59.78
C VAL A 319 23.17 -59.81 -59.91
N GLU A 320 22.02 -60.43 -59.70
CA GLU A 320 21.82 -61.88 -59.88
C GLU A 320 21.96 -62.27 -61.36
N GLU A 321 22.49 -63.46 -61.62
CA GLU A 321 22.68 -63.99 -62.97
C GLU A 321 21.32 -64.28 -63.63
N GLN A 322 21.02 -63.61 -64.76
CA GLN A 322 19.73 -63.64 -65.44
C GLN A 322 19.88 -64.06 -66.91
N SER A 323 18.98 -64.89 -67.41
CA SER A 323 18.89 -65.23 -68.82
C SER A 323 17.98 -64.25 -69.57
N PHE A 324 18.49 -63.65 -70.64
CA PHE A 324 17.77 -62.70 -71.48
C PHE A 324 17.44 -63.32 -72.84
N ALA A 325 16.23 -63.09 -73.36
CA ALA A 325 15.81 -63.62 -74.65
C ALA A 325 15.22 -62.52 -75.54
N CYS A 326 15.58 -62.53 -76.83
CA CYS A 326 15.06 -61.59 -77.83
C CYS A 326 14.71 -62.32 -79.13
N THR A 327 13.71 -61.80 -79.85
CA THR A 327 13.28 -62.32 -81.15
C THR A 327 14.06 -61.66 -82.30
N ALA A 328 14.51 -62.45 -83.27
CA ALA A 328 15.17 -61.95 -84.46
C ALA A 328 14.29 -60.92 -85.21
N SER A 329 14.92 -59.86 -85.73
CA SER A 329 14.28 -58.76 -86.47
C SER A 329 13.31 -57.87 -85.65
N SER A 330 13.34 -57.97 -84.32
CA SER A 330 12.65 -57.06 -83.40
C SER A 330 13.64 -56.26 -82.55
N VAL A 331 13.19 -55.11 -82.00
CA VAL A 331 14.03 -54.31 -81.08
C VAL A 331 14.19 -55.09 -79.78
N CYS A 332 15.43 -55.36 -79.39
CA CYS A 332 15.77 -56.11 -78.20
C CYS A 332 15.93 -55.18 -77.00
N PHE A 333 15.23 -55.49 -75.91
CA PHE A 333 15.35 -54.77 -74.64
C PHE A 333 15.87 -55.73 -73.57
N VAL A 334 16.88 -55.28 -72.84
CA VAL A 334 17.44 -56.00 -71.69
C VAL A 334 17.01 -55.29 -70.43
N VAL A 335 16.33 -56.02 -69.53
CA VAL A 335 15.84 -55.47 -68.26
C VAL A 335 16.71 -56.00 -67.14
N VAL A 336 17.48 -55.13 -66.50
CA VAL A 336 18.30 -55.48 -65.34
C VAL A 336 17.53 -55.15 -64.08
N GLU A 337 17.29 -56.15 -63.24
CA GLU A 337 16.67 -56.00 -61.93
C GLU A 337 17.75 -55.95 -60.83
N GLY A 338 17.59 -55.07 -59.86
CA GLY A 338 18.54 -54.93 -58.76
C GLY A 338 18.10 -53.90 -57.74
N SER A 339 19.00 -53.48 -56.86
CA SER A 339 18.77 -52.40 -55.90
C SER A 339 19.81 -51.30 -56.08
N ASN A 340 19.37 -50.04 -56.05
CA ASN A 340 20.23 -48.85 -56.13
C ASN A 340 20.89 -48.66 -57.52
N LEU A 341 20.13 -48.90 -58.59
CA LEU A 341 20.57 -48.71 -59.98
C LEU A 341 20.54 -47.22 -60.35
N GLN A 342 21.66 -46.66 -60.81
CA GLN A 342 21.81 -45.25 -61.14
C GLN A 342 21.60 -44.99 -62.64
N ALA A 343 21.30 -43.74 -62.99
CA ALA A 343 21.20 -43.31 -64.39
C ALA A 343 22.54 -43.38 -65.15
N THR A 344 23.66 -43.45 -64.40
CA THR A 344 25.04 -43.49 -64.90
C THR A 344 25.57 -44.91 -65.11
N ASP A 345 24.74 -45.94 -64.90
CA ASP A 345 25.12 -47.34 -65.13
C ASP A 345 25.10 -47.65 -66.63
N PHE A 346 25.89 -48.66 -67.06
CA PHE A 346 26.00 -49.01 -68.48
C PHE A 346 25.91 -50.52 -68.70
N LEU A 347 25.33 -50.90 -69.84
CA LEU A 347 25.24 -52.28 -70.30
C LEU A 347 26.09 -52.49 -71.56
N ARG A 348 26.76 -53.63 -71.63
CA ARG A 348 27.59 -54.08 -72.76
C ARG A 348 27.24 -55.52 -73.11
N ILE A 349 27.27 -55.85 -74.39
CA ILE A 349 27.18 -57.23 -74.86
C ILE A 349 28.54 -57.71 -75.32
N SER A 350 28.95 -58.85 -74.79
CA SER A 350 30.27 -59.46 -74.99
C SER A 350 30.14 -60.81 -75.68
N ASN A 351 31.16 -61.18 -76.46
CA ASN A 351 31.34 -62.54 -76.98
C ASN A 351 32.14 -63.45 -76.01
N SER A 352 32.60 -62.92 -74.88
CA SER A 352 33.39 -63.62 -73.86
C SER A 352 32.64 -63.63 -72.52
N THR A 353 32.86 -64.66 -71.72
CA THR A 353 32.33 -64.77 -70.35
C THR A 353 32.96 -63.76 -69.40
N ASP A 354 34.18 -63.30 -69.71
CA ASP A 354 34.95 -62.41 -68.84
C ASP A 354 34.64 -60.92 -69.10
N CYS A 355 33.66 -60.62 -69.96
CA CYS A 355 33.21 -59.27 -70.28
C CYS A 355 34.27 -58.29 -70.79
N ALA A 356 35.47 -58.80 -71.09
CA ALA A 356 36.57 -58.04 -71.65
C ALA A 356 36.15 -57.45 -73.00
N PHE A 357 35.95 -58.32 -73.99
CA PHE A 357 35.75 -57.92 -75.38
C PHE A 357 34.27 -57.72 -75.73
N ARG A 358 33.98 -56.84 -76.68
CA ARG A 358 32.62 -56.60 -77.17
C ARG A 358 32.24 -57.65 -78.22
N HIS A 359 30.94 -57.86 -78.40
CA HIS A 359 30.47 -58.69 -79.51
C HIS A 359 30.74 -57.97 -80.85
N PRO A 360 31.45 -58.60 -81.82
CA PRO A 360 31.88 -57.93 -83.05
C PRO A 360 30.73 -57.54 -83.98
N ASP A 361 29.62 -58.29 -83.94
CA ASP A 361 28.47 -58.08 -84.83
C ASP A 361 27.42 -57.08 -84.30
N LEU A 362 27.66 -56.47 -83.13
CA LEU A 362 26.77 -55.50 -82.50
C LEU A 362 27.40 -54.10 -82.52
N SER A 363 26.57 -53.04 -82.57
CA SER A 363 27.06 -51.67 -82.62
C SER A 363 28.01 -51.36 -81.45
N ALA A 364 29.00 -50.50 -81.69
CA ALA A 364 30.11 -50.23 -80.78
C ALA A 364 29.75 -49.40 -79.53
N GLU A 365 28.48 -49.39 -79.11
CA GLU A 365 27.98 -48.50 -78.07
C GLU A 365 27.74 -49.26 -76.76
N SER A 366 28.18 -48.67 -75.66
CA SER A 366 27.66 -49.05 -74.34
C SER A 366 26.26 -48.47 -74.21
N TYR A 367 25.30 -49.28 -73.84
CA TYR A 367 23.91 -48.86 -73.76
C TYR A 367 23.66 -48.15 -72.43
N ALA A 368 23.19 -46.91 -72.51
CA ALA A 368 22.69 -46.17 -71.35
C ALA A 368 21.27 -46.64 -71.01
N PRO A 369 20.85 -46.58 -69.74
CA PRO A 369 19.51 -46.96 -69.34
C PRO A 369 18.49 -45.97 -69.90
N LEU A 370 17.32 -46.47 -70.30
CA LEU A 370 16.18 -45.63 -70.63
C LEU A 370 15.69 -44.90 -69.37
N THR A 371 15.21 -43.67 -69.54
CA THR A 371 14.66 -42.85 -68.47
C THR A 371 13.41 -43.52 -67.89
N GLY A 372 13.51 -44.00 -66.65
CA GLY A 372 12.43 -44.68 -65.94
C GLY A 372 12.45 -44.40 -64.43
N PRO A 373 11.29 -44.43 -63.76
CA PRO A 373 11.11 -43.87 -62.41
C PRO A 373 11.59 -44.78 -61.26
N SER A 374 12.26 -45.90 -61.55
CA SER A 374 12.60 -46.91 -60.54
C SER A 374 14.10 -47.15 -60.44
N ASP A 375 14.59 -47.18 -59.21
CA ASP A 375 15.97 -47.56 -58.85
C ASP A 375 16.12 -49.09 -58.71
N LYS A 376 15.02 -49.83 -58.96
CA LYS A 376 14.94 -51.28 -58.84
C LYS A 376 15.00 -52.04 -60.17
N LYS A 377 14.64 -51.38 -61.28
CA LYS A 377 14.66 -51.97 -62.62
C LYS A 377 15.13 -50.93 -63.63
N LYS A 378 16.12 -51.29 -64.46
CA LYS A 378 16.55 -50.46 -65.58
C LYS A 378 16.41 -51.24 -66.89
N VAL A 379 15.98 -50.53 -67.93
CA VAL A 379 15.77 -51.10 -69.25
C VAL A 379 16.80 -50.51 -70.20
N PHE A 380 17.49 -51.38 -70.93
CA PHE A 380 18.50 -51.03 -71.92
C PHE A 380 17.98 -51.41 -73.30
N ASN A 381 18.04 -50.47 -74.24
CA ASN A 381 17.71 -50.75 -75.64
C ASN A 381 18.98 -51.20 -76.36
N VAL A 382 19.02 -52.47 -76.76
CA VAL A 382 20.15 -53.10 -77.46
C VAL A 382 20.08 -52.90 -78.98
N GLY A 383 18.93 -52.42 -79.50
CA GLY A 383 18.68 -52.28 -80.92
C GLY A 383 18.12 -53.55 -81.57
N THR A 384 18.02 -53.55 -82.89
CA THR A 384 17.46 -54.66 -83.68
C THR A 384 18.53 -55.66 -84.07
N LEU A 385 18.35 -56.93 -83.68
CA LEU A 385 19.29 -58.02 -83.97
C LEU A 385 18.74 -58.88 -85.12
N VAL A 386 19.50 -59.03 -86.20
CA VAL A 386 19.03 -59.63 -87.47
C VAL A 386 19.39 -61.11 -87.65
N SER A 387 20.25 -61.67 -86.80
CA SER A 387 20.66 -63.08 -86.84
C SER A 387 20.52 -63.76 -85.47
N SER A 388 20.33 -65.08 -85.46
CA SER A 388 20.33 -65.88 -84.24
C SER A 388 21.72 -65.85 -83.59
N LEU A 389 21.82 -65.38 -82.35
CA LEU A 389 23.08 -65.17 -81.64
C LEU A 389 22.94 -65.55 -80.15
N THR A 390 24.01 -66.10 -79.57
CA THR A 390 24.15 -66.22 -78.12
C THR A 390 25.34 -65.38 -77.65
N ALA A 391 25.11 -64.44 -76.73
CA ALA A 391 26.13 -63.51 -76.25
C ALA A 391 26.03 -63.31 -74.72
N THR A 392 27.12 -62.86 -74.08
CA THR A 392 27.14 -62.57 -72.64
C THR A 392 26.69 -61.12 -72.41
N VAL A 393 25.78 -60.92 -71.45
CA VAL A 393 25.37 -59.58 -71.00
C VAL A 393 26.24 -59.17 -69.84
N CYS A 394 26.89 -58.02 -70.00
CA CYS A 394 27.83 -57.46 -69.04
C CYS A 394 27.32 -56.12 -68.54
N TYR A 395 27.36 -55.91 -67.24
CA TYR A 395 26.79 -54.73 -66.61
C TYR A 395 27.80 -54.06 -65.69
N CYS A 396 27.85 -52.73 -65.74
CA CYS A 396 28.70 -51.90 -64.90
C CYS A 396 27.85 -50.96 -64.05
N ARG A 397 28.09 -51.00 -62.73
CA ARG A 397 27.50 -50.07 -61.76
C ARG A 397 28.46 -48.93 -61.46
N TYR A 398 28.08 -47.71 -61.81
CA TYR A 398 28.96 -46.55 -61.72
C TYR A 398 29.39 -46.27 -60.27
N ALA A 399 28.45 -46.40 -59.33
CA ALA A 399 28.69 -46.10 -57.92
C ALA A 399 29.63 -47.07 -57.19
N GLN A 400 29.89 -48.27 -57.75
CA GLN A 400 30.72 -49.29 -57.10
C GLN A 400 32.19 -49.27 -57.52
N HIS A 401 32.53 -48.55 -58.59
CA HIS A 401 33.90 -48.50 -59.12
C HIS A 401 34.44 -47.07 -59.08
N ALA A 402 35.63 -46.91 -58.48
CA ALA A 402 36.28 -45.60 -58.30
C ALA A 402 36.58 -44.84 -59.60
N GLN A 403 36.50 -45.51 -60.76
CA GLN A 403 36.84 -44.96 -62.08
C GLN A 403 35.63 -44.85 -63.03
N GLY A 404 34.41 -45.16 -62.55
CA GLY A 404 33.19 -45.12 -63.36
C GLY A 404 33.09 -46.22 -64.43
N CYS A 405 32.02 -46.16 -65.23
CA CYS A 405 31.67 -47.18 -66.23
C CYS A 405 32.03 -46.82 -67.69
N SER A 406 32.81 -45.74 -67.88
CA SER A 406 33.19 -45.19 -69.18
C SER A 406 34.61 -45.63 -69.60
N TYR A 407 34.84 -45.69 -70.91
CA TYR A 407 36.16 -45.90 -71.52
C TYR A 407 37.04 -44.65 -71.54
N GLU A 408 36.48 -43.45 -71.27
CA GLU A 408 37.17 -42.16 -71.45
C GLU A 408 37.90 -41.67 -70.19
N ALA A 409 37.70 -42.31 -69.04
CA ALA A 409 38.27 -41.85 -67.77
C ALA A 409 39.74 -42.25 -67.53
N LEU A 410 40.31 -43.09 -68.40
CA LEU A 410 41.72 -43.49 -68.39
C LEU A 410 42.24 -43.31 -69.82
N GLY A 411 43.23 -42.45 -70.01
CA GLY A 411 43.81 -42.10 -71.32
C GLY A 411 44.26 -43.30 -72.17
N THR A 412 44.75 -43.01 -73.37
CA THR A 412 44.97 -43.87 -74.56
C THR A 412 45.78 -45.18 -74.43
N ASP A 413 46.06 -45.67 -73.22
CA ASP A 413 47.00 -46.78 -72.97
C ASP A 413 46.32 -48.12 -72.60
N LEU A 414 45.01 -48.27 -72.80
CA LEU A 414 44.32 -49.56 -72.70
C LEU A 414 44.05 -50.16 -74.10
N PRO A 415 44.41 -51.43 -74.35
CA PRO A 415 44.04 -52.12 -75.60
C PRO A 415 42.53 -52.04 -75.83
N THR A 416 42.12 -51.82 -77.08
CA THR A 416 40.71 -51.71 -77.48
C THR A 416 39.92 -52.92 -76.99
N GLY A 417 39.02 -52.70 -76.03
CA GLY A 417 38.14 -53.75 -75.50
C GLY A 417 38.56 -54.35 -74.17
N LEU A 418 39.18 -53.59 -73.25
CA LEU A 418 39.29 -53.98 -71.84
C LEU A 418 38.75 -52.86 -70.94
N SER A 419 37.71 -53.16 -70.17
CA SER A 419 37.29 -52.34 -69.03
C SER A 419 37.11 -53.27 -67.83
N PRO A 420 37.89 -53.12 -66.74
CA PRO A 420 37.84 -54.02 -65.58
C PRO A 420 36.58 -53.84 -64.71
N ALA A 421 35.63 -52.99 -65.11
CA ALA A 421 34.45 -52.63 -64.33
C ALA A 421 33.14 -53.31 -64.78
N PHE A 422 33.17 -54.13 -65.84
CA PHE A 422 32.00 -54.87 -66.29
C PHE A 422 32.00 -56.28 -65.69
N ALA A 423 30.92 -56.65 -65.01
CA ALA A 423 30.69 -58.01 -64.54
C ALA A 423 29.66 -58.71 -65.43
N SER A 424 29.85 -60.01 -65.67
CA SER A 424 28.85 -60.84 -66.36
C SER A 424 27.61 -60.95 -65.48
N ILE A 425 26.45 -60.65 -66.05
CA ILE A 425 25.14 -60.78 -65.37
C ILE A 425 24.26 -61.83 -66.04
N GLY A 426 24.78 -62.56 -67.03
CA GLY A 426 24.10 -63.69 -67.66
C GLY A 426 24.20 -63.66 -69.18
N THR A 427 23.33 -64.41 -69.86
CA THR A 427 23.41 -64.67 -71.31
C THR A 427 22.19 -64.16 -72.05
N LEU A 428 22.42 -63.57 -73.21
CA LEU A 428 21.41 -63.13 -74.18
C LEU A 428 21.32 -64.16 -75.31
N THR A 429 20.15 -64.76 -75.47
CA THR A 429 19.83 -65.65 -76.59
C THR A 429 18.86 -64.96 -77.55
N VAL A 430 19.25 -64.83 -78.81
CA VAL A 430 18.42 -64.31 -79.89
C VAL A 430 17.95 -65.48 -80.76
N SER A 431 16.63 -65.69 -80.82
CA SER A 431 15.98 -66.77 -81.57
C SER A 431 15.11 -66.24 -82.70
#